data_AF-A0A4X2LXX5-F1
#
_entry.id   AF-A0A4X2LXX5-F1
#
_cell.length_a   1.000
_cell.length_b   1.000
_cell.length_c   1.000
_cell.angle_alpha   90.00
_cell.angle_beta   90.00
_cell.angle_gamma   90.00
#
_symmetry.space_group_name_H-M   'P 1'
#
loop_
_entity.id
_entity.type
_entity.pdbx_description
1 polymer ?
#
loop_
_entity_poly.entity_id
_entity_poly.type
_entity_poly.pdbx_seq_one_letter_code
_entity_poly.pdbx_strand_id
1 'polypeptide(L)'
;MAQTVHRWLVRHLEHLTQEQLKKFKLHLVDNLPRGSLEGADHRKVADLLVSSHRQQEALKIALNIWEKMGLLELWERAKKGLHFVDQHRDQIISRVTAVDMILDKLYHKFLSNEDYEHIRAEKTNPDKMRQLFSFSTSWDRNCRDYLYEVLKETHPHLMNEIQNTQKHQ
;
A
#
# COMPACT_ATOMS: atom_id res chain seq x y z
N MET A 1 10.00 0.25 -5.76
CA MET A 1 8.59 0.26 -5.28
C MET A 1 7.98 -1.11 -5.00
N ALA A 2 8.14 -2.16 -5.83
CA ALA A 2 7.61 -3.51 -5.59
C ALA A 2 7.91 -4.10 -4.19
N GLN A 3 9.02 -3.67 -3.59
CA GLN A 3 9.58 -4.23 -2.37
C GLN A 3 8.79 -3.95 -1.09
N THR A 4 8.03 -2.85 -0.95
CA THR A 4 7.35 -2.54 0.33
C THR A 4 6.17 -3.48 0.57
N VAL A 5 5.28 -3.61 -0.41
CA VAL A 5 4.14 -4.55 -0.34
C VAL A 5 4.62 -5.99 -0.38
N HIS A 6 5.61 -6.30 -1.22
CA HIS A 6 6.20 -7.63 -1.24
C HIS A 6 6.80 -8.00 0.13
N ARG A 7 7.63 -7.13 0.73
CA ARG A 7 8.23 -7.37 2.06
C ARG A 7 7.16 -7.49 3.14
N TRP A 8 6.11 -6.66 3.09
CA TRP A 8 4.99 -6.77 4.00
C TRP A 8 4.25 -8.11 3.84
N LEU A 9 3.95 -8.52 2.60
CA LEU A 9 3.29 -9.79 2.31
C LEU A 9 4.15 -10.96 2.79
N VAL A 10 5.43 -11.00 2.41
CA VAL A 10 6.35 -12.06 2.82
C VAL A 10 6.40 -12.17 4.34
N ARG A 11 6.60 -11.06 5.05
CA ARG A 11 6.70 -11.05 6.52
C ARG A 11 5.44 -11.59 7.20
N HIS A 12 4.24 -11.40 6.63
CA HIS A 12 3.00 -11.91 7.19
C HIS A 12 2.68 -13.33 6.73
N LEU A 13 2.98 -13.67 5.48
CA LEU A 13 2.83 -15.02 4.96
C LEU A 13 3.76 -15.98 5.69
N GLU A 14 4.99 -15.60 6.06
CA GLU A 14 5.91 -16.43 6.85
C GLU A 14 5.35 -16.85 8.22
N HIS A 15 4.37 -16.13 8.76
CA HIS A 15 3.68 -16.52 10.00
C HIS A 15 2.52 -17.51 9.77
N LEU A 16 2.14 -17.79 8.51
CA LEU A 16 1.08 -18.74 8.19
C LEU A 16 1.61 -20.17 8.22
N THR A 17 0.87 -21.06 8.87
CA THR A 17 1.13 -22.50 8.81
C THR A 17 0.85 -23.04 7.40
N GLN A 18 1.35 -24.25 7.11
CA GLN A 18 1.12 -24.91 5.81
C GLN A 18 -0.38 -25.11 5.48
N GLU A 19 -1.21 -25.36 6.49
CA GLU A 19 -2.67 -25.47 6.32
C GLU A 19 -3.31 -24.13 5.98
N GLN A 20 -2.88 -23.06 6.65
CA GLN A 20 -3.33 -21.71 6.35
C GLN A 20 -2.84 -21.27 4.96
N LEU A 21 -1.62 -21.61 4.57
CA LEU A 21 -1.12 -21.33 3.22
C LEU A 21 -1.93 -22.10 2.15
N LYS A 22 -2.29 -23.37 2.39
CA LYS A 22 -3.18 -24.12 1.50
C LYS A 22 -4.54 -23.44 1.33
N LYS A 23 -5.17 -23.04 2.44
CA LYS A 23 -6.44 -22.28 2.43
C LYS A 23 -6.28 -20.92 1.72
N PHE A 24 -5.18 -20.21 1.96
CA PHE A 24 -4.87 -18.94 1.31
C PHE A 24 -4.77 -19.11 -0.21
N LYS A 25 -4.05 -20.14 -0.68
CA LYS A 25 -3.98 -20.51 -2.10
C LYS A 25 -5.35 -20.87 -2.70
N LEU A 26 -6.21 -21.55 -1.94
CA LEU A 26 -7.57 -21.89 -2.36
C LEU A 26 -8.47 -20.65 -2.56
N HIS A 27 -8.24 -19.56 -1.83
CA HIS A 27 -8.93 -18.29 -2.10
C HIS A 27 -8.25 -17.46 -3.20
N LEU A 28 -6.98 -17.74 -3.49
CA LEU A 28 -6.22 -17.08 -4.54
C LEU A 28 -6.47 -17.61 -5.95
N VAL A 29 -6.98 -18.84 -6.09
CA VAL A 29 -7.32 -19.40 -7.41
C VAL A 29 -8.40 -18.62 -8.15
N ASP A 30 -9.24 -17.85 -7.46
CA ASP A 30 -10.18 -16.91 -8.09
C ASP A 30 -9.48 -15.69 -8.72
N ASN A 31 -8.28 -15.35 -8.27
CA ASN A 31 -7.54 -14.15 -8.69
C ASN A 31 -6.27 -14.46 -9.50
N LEU A 32 -5.73 -15.67 -9.38
CA LEU A 32 -4.48 -16.11 -10.03
C LEU A 32 -4.64 -17.50 -10.67
N PRO A 33 -3.90 -17.78 -11.76
CA PRO A 33 -3.91 -19.08 -12.39
C PRO A 33 -3.42 -20.18 -11.43
N ARG A 34 -4.24 -21.22 -11.26
CA ARG A 34 -3.99 -22.35 -10.34
C ARG A 34 -2.63 -23.00 -10.53
N GLY A 35 -2.16 -23.12 -11.77
CA GLY A 35 -0.85 -23.70 -12.09
C GLY A 35 0.33 -22.95 -11.48
N SER A 36 0.21 -21.64 -11.25
CA SER A 36 1.27 -20.84 -10.61
C SER A 36 1.29 -20.95 -9.09
N LEU A 37 0.18 -21.38 -8.47
CA LEU A 37 0.04 -21.55 -7.03
C LEU A 37 0.46 -22.96 -6.56
N GLU A 38 0.45 -23.91 -7.48
CA GLU A 38 0.84 -25.30 -7.24
C GLU A 38 2.36 -25.36 -6.98
N GLY A 39 2.75 -25.81 -5.79
CA GLY A 39 4.16 -25.81 -5.35
C GLY A 39 4.73 -24.45 -4.91
N ALA A 40 3.96 -23.35 -4.97
CA ALA A 40 4.47 -22.03 -4.59
C ALA A 40 4.65 -21.85 -3.07
N ASP A 41 5.84 -21.51 -2.59
CA ASP A 41 6.05 -21.16 -1.18
C ASP A 41 5.49 -19.77 -0.82
N HIS A 42 5.46 -19.42 0.47
CA HIS A 42 4.99 -18.14 0.97
C HIS A 42 5.59 -16.94 0.22
N ARG A 43 6.89 -16.98 -0.06
CA ARG A 43 7.59 -15.92 -0.80
C ARG A 43 7.16 -15.86 -2.26
N LYS A 44 6.97 -17.03 -2.90
CA LYS A 44 6.55 -17.11 -4.30
C LYS A 44 5.11 -16.61 -4.46
N VAL A 45 4.24 -16.89 -3.51
CA VAL A 45 2.87 -16.36 -3.46
C VAL A 45 2.87 -14.82 -3.37
N ALA A 46 3.72 -14.23 -2.51
CA ALA A 46 3.86 -12.78 -2.44
C ALA A 46 4.35 -12.16 -3.76
N ASP A 47 5.35 -12.78 -4.38
CA ASP A 47 5.93 -12.33 -5.65
C ASP A 47 4.90 -12.38 -6.79
N LEU A 48 4.11 -13.46 -6.87
CA LEU A 48 3.03 -13.61 -7.85
C LEU A 48 1.92 -12.57 -7.66
N LEU A 49 1.53 -12.30 -6.41
CA LEU A 49 0.54 -11.28 -6.08
C LEU A 49 0.99 -9.89 -6.54
N VAL A 50 2.24 -9.52 -6.24
CA VAL A 50 2.79 -8.21 -6.62
C VAL A 50 3.08 -8.10 -8.12
N SER A 51 3.37 -9.21 -8.79
CA SER A 51 3.64 -9.24 -10.22
C SER A 51 2.37 -9.25 -11.07
N SER A 52 1.31 -9.92 -10.61
CA SER A 52 0.06 -10.07 -11.36
C SER A 52 -0.92 -8.93 -11.10
N HIS A 53 -0.88 -8.34 -9.90
CA HIS A 53 -1.78 -7.27 -9.50
C HIS A 53 -1.01 -5.99 -9.14
N ARG A 54 -1.66 -4.83 -9.27
CA ARG A 54 -1.13 -3.60 -8.69
C ARG A 54 -0.96 -3.79 -7.19
N GLN A 55 0.08 -3.19 -6.61
CA GLN A 55 0.44 -3.35 -5.19
C GLN A 55 -0.74 -3.19 -4.22
N GLN A 56 -1.64 -2.24 -4.50
CA GLN A 56 -2.83 -1.97 -3.69
C GLN A 56 -3.87 -3.09 -3.79
N GLU A 57 -4.05 -3.63 -4.98
CA GLU A 57 -4.98 -4.72 -5.23
C GLU A 57 -4.45 -6.02 -4.60
N ALA A 58 -3.14 -6.26 -4.70
CA ALA A 58 -2.47 -7.34 -3.98
C ALA A 58 -2.65 -7.26 -2.45
N LEU A 59 -2.52 -6.06 -1.87
CA LEU A 59 -2.78 -5.83 -0.44
C LEU A 59 -4.25 -6.11 -0.09
N LYS A 60 -5.20 -5.56 -0.86
CA LYS A 60 -6.63 -5.75 -0.62
C LYS A 60 -7.03 -7.22 -0.71
N ILE A 61 -6.53 -7.93 -1.73
CA ILE A 61 -6.76 -9.37 -1.89
C ILE A 61 -6.21 -10.12 -0.67
N ALA A 62 -4.96 -9.87 -0.26
CA ALA A 62 -4.37 -10.54 0.90
C ALA A 62 -5.16 -10.27 2.20
N LEU A 63 -5.56 -9.02 2.44
CA LEU A 63 -6.35 -8.64 3.60
C LEU A 63 -7.73 -9.30 3.60
N ASN A 64 -8.45 -9.26 2.48
CA ASN A 64 -9.77 -9.90 2.33
C ASN A 64 -9.69 -11.42 2.51
N ILE A 65 -8.62 -12.05 2.01
CA ILE A 65 -8.41 -13.49 2.21
C ILE A 65 -8.14 -13.80 3.68
N TRP A 66 -7.25 -13.05 4.35
CA TRP A 66 -6.99 -13.29 5.79
C TRP A 66 -8.23 -13.07 6.66
N GLU A 67 -9.06 -12.09 6.32
CA GLU A 67 -10.37 -11.88 6.94
C GLU A 67 -11.30 -13.08 6.72
N LYS A 68 -11.46 -13.54 5.47
CA LYS A 68 -12.27 -14.72 5.13
C LYS A 68 -11.78 -16.01 5.78
N MET A 69 -10.48 -16.13 5.99
CA MET A 69 -9.86 -17.26 6.68
C MET A 69 -10.08 -17.24 8.20
N GLY A 70 -10.65 -16.16 8.75
CA GLY A 70 -10.84 -15.98 10.19
C GLY A 70 -9.54 -15.68 10.93
N LEU A 71 -8.48 -15.25 10.23
CA LEU A 71 -7.18 -14.90 10.82
C LEU A 71 -7.19 -13.46 11.35
N LEU A 72 -8.18 -13.13 12.18
CA LEU A 72 -8.45 -11.77 12.65
C LEU A 72 -7.24 -11.13 13.34
N GLU A 73 -6.50 -11.87 14.18
CA GLU A 73 -5.30 -11.35 14.85
C GLU A 73 -4.18 -10.98 13.87
N LEU A 74 -3.92 -11.84 12.88
CA LEU A 74 -2.94 -11.58 11.84
C LEU A 74 -3.38 -10.44 10.93
N TRP A 75 -4.66 -10.42 10.54
CA TRP A 75 -5.26 -9.37 9.73
C TRP A 75 -5.21 -8.02 10.43
N GLU A 76 -5.60 -7.93 11.71
CA GLU A 76 -5.53 -6.70 12.49
C GLU A 76 -4.09 -6.23 12.65
N ARG A 77 -3.15 -7.14 12.92
CA ARG A 77 -1.73 -6.78 13.05
C ARG A 77 -1.16 -6.29 11.73
N ALA A 78 -1.52 -6.94 10.64
CA ALA A 78 -1.09 -6.56 9.29
C ALA A 78 -1.68 -5.21 8.88
N LYS A 79 -2.96 -4.97 9.18
CA LYS A 79 -3.70 -3.73 8.92
C LYS A 79 -3.18 -2.58 9.78
N LYS A 80 -2.93 -2.79 11.08
CA LYS A 80 -2.30 -1.79 11.98
C LYS A 80 -0.86 -1.46 11.57
N GLY A 81 -0.17 -2.37 10.90
CA GLY A 81 1.16 -2.16 10.33
C GLY A 81 1.17 -1.39 9.00
N LEU A 82 0.03 -1.25 8.33
CA LEU A 82 -0.11 -0.43 7.12
C LEU A 82 -0.56 0.97 7.52
N HIS A 83 0.13 1.99 7.02
CA HIS A 83 -0.29 3.37 7.23
C HIS A 83 -1.48 3.71 6.34
N PHE A 84 -2.36 4.61 6.78
CA PHE A 84 -3.53 5.04 6.01
C PHE A 84 -3.15 5.51 4.60
N VAL A 85 -2.09 6.31 4.48
CA VAL A 85 -1.60 6.84 3.20
C VAL A 85 -1.08 5.76 2.26
N ASP A 86 -0.54 4.66 2.82
CA ASP A 86 -0.11 3.50 2.04
C ASP A 86 -1.33 2.69 1.58
N GLN A 87 -2.35 2.52 2.42
CA GLN A 87 -3.58 1.81 2.09
C GLN A 87 -4.42 2.55 1.03
N HIS A 88 -4.35 3.88 1.01
CA HIS A 88 -5.15 4.73 0.14
C HIS A 88 -4.35 5.44 -0.95
N ARG A 89 -3.14 4.96 -1.21
CA ARG A 89 -2.20 5.59 -2.14
C ARG A 89 -2.82 5.93 -3.49
N ASP A 90 -3.56 5.02 -4.11
CA ASP A 90 -4.14 5.23 -5.44
C ASP A 90 -5.26 6.30 -5.44
N GLN A 91 -6.12 6.27 -4.40
CA GLN A 91 -7.15 7.29 -4.22
C GLN A 91 -6.54 8.67 -3.93
N ILE A 92 -5.48 8.71 -3.13
CA ILE A 92 -4.72 9.93 -2.85
C ILE A 92 -4.07 10.43 -4.14
N ILE A 93 -3.32 9.60 -4.86
CA ILE A 93 -2.65 9.95 -6.13
C ILE A 93 -3.65 10.50 -7.16
N SER A 94 -4.82 9.86 -7.31
CA SER A 94 -5.78 10.23 -8.34
C SER A 94 -6.63 11.45 -7.98
N ARG A 95 -6.86 11.74 -6.70
CA ARG A 95 -7.77 12.80 -6.26
C ARG A 95 -7.07 14.03 -5.69
N VAL A 96 -5.81 13.91 -5.27
CA VAL A 96 -5.04 15.06 -4.81
C VAL A 96 -4.71 15.95 -6.01
N THR A 97 -5.20 17.18 -5.97
CA THR A 97 -4.91 18.20 -6.97
C THR A 97 -3.78 19.13 -6.53
N ALA A 98 -3.70 19.47 -5.25
CA ALA A 98 -2.66 20.35 -4.71
C ALA A 98 -1.39 19.59 -4.30
N VAL A 99 -0.74 18.92 -5.26
CA VAL A 99 0.50 18.16 -5.02
C VAL A 99 1.67 19.06 -4.66
N ASP A 100 1.79 20.22 -5.33
CA ASP A 100 2.85 21.19 -5.04
C ASP A 100 2.79 21.71 -3.59
N MET A 101 1.60 21.86 -2.99
CA MET A 101 1.46 22.27 -1.58
C MET A 101 1.93 21.19 -0.61
N ILE A 102 1.64 19.92 -0.94
CA ILE A 102 2.08 18.77 -0.14
C ILE A 102 3.60 18.64 -0.25
N LEU A 103 4.15 18.79 -1.46
CA LEU A 103 5.59 18.77 -1.71
C LEU A 103 6.29 19.89 -0.96
N ASP A 104 5.77 21.12 -0.98
CA ASP A 104 6.35 22.26 -0.27
C ASP A 104 6.38 22.06 1.25
N LYS A 105 5.32 21.47 1.81
CA LYS A 105 5.28 21.12 3.24
C LYS A 105 6.24 19.97 3.61
N LEU A 106 6.45 19.01 2.70
CA LEU A 106 7.40 17.90 2.88
C LEU A 106 8.84 18.29 2.62
N TYR A 107 9.03 19.30 1.76
CA TYR A 107 10.29 19.94 1.47
C TYR A 107 10.89 20.50 2.76
N HIS A 108 12.22 20.50 2.85
CA HIS A 108 12.98 20.89 4.05
C HIS A 108 12.95 19.88 5.22
N LYS A 109 11.87 19.10 5.37
CA LYS A 109 11.68 18.20 6.53
C LYS A 109 12.01 16.75 6.22
N PHE A 110 11.64 16.27 5.04
CA PHE A 110 11.80 14.85 4.65
C PHE A 110 12.32 14.66 3.22
N LEU A 111 12.23 15.68 2.37
CA LEU A 111 12.75 15.65 1.00
C LEU A 111 14.03 16.48 0.90
N SER A 112 15.05 15.91 0.25
CA SER A 112 16.23 16.67 -0.17
C SER A 112 15.88 17.55 -1.37
N ASN A 113 16.68 18.58 -1.65
CA ASN A 113 16.42 19.46 -2.79
C ASN A 113 16.40 18.70 -4.12
N GLU A 114 17.30 17.74 -4.29
CA GLU A 114 17.34 16.87 -5.47
C GLU A 114 16.05 16.06 -5.65
N ASP A 115 15.54 15.42 -4.58
CA ASP A 115 14.27 14.67 -4.62
C ASP A 115 13.09 15.58 -4.93
N TYR A 116 13.07 16.77 -4.31
CA TYR A 116 12.00 17.75 -4.53
C TYR A 116 11.95 18.23 -5.97
N GLU A 117 13.09 18.64 -6.54
CA GLU A 117 13.17 19.06 -7.94
C GLU A 117 12.81 17.92 -8.89
N HIS A 118 13.27 16.69 -8.59
CA HIS A 118 12.95 15.51 -9.39
C HIS A 118 11.45 15.20 -9.39
N ILE A 119 10.79 15.26 -8.23
CA ILE A 119 9.34 15.03 -8.17
C ILE A 119 8.60 16.19 -8.86
N ARG A 120 9.02 17.43 -8.65
CA ARG A 120 8.38 18.61 -9.25
C ARG A 120 8.51 18.65 -10.78
N ALA A 121 9.57 18.07 -11.32
CA ALA A 121 9.81 17.96 -12.76
C ALA A 121 8.81 17.04 -13.49
N GLU A 122 8.06 16.19 -12.78
CA GLU A 122 7.07 15.31 -13.43
C GLU A 122 5.91 16.11 -14.05
N LYS A 123 5.44 15.64 -15.20
CA LYS A 123 4.45 16.35 -16.03
C LYS A 123 3.06 16.48 -15.42
N THR A 124 2.64 15.52 -14.59
CA THR A 124 1.27 15.47 -14.08
C THR A 124 1.24 15.26 -12.57
N ASN A 125 0.27 15.89 -11.89
CA ASN A 125 0.05 15.74 -10.46
C ASN A 125 0.02 14.27 -9.96
N PRO A 126 -0.71 13.33 -10.61
CA PRO A 126 -0.68 11.94 -10.18
C PRO A 126 0.71 11.29 -10.33
N ASP A 127 1.48 11.69 -11.33
CA ASP A 127 2.83 11.17 -11.54
C ASP A 127 3.82 11.73 -10.49
N LYS A 128 3.71 13.02 -10.16
CA LYS A 128 4.40 13.65 -9.03
C LYS A 128 4.13 12.89 -7.73
N MET A 129 2.87 12.61 -7.41
CA MET A 129 2.53 11.83 -6.22
C MET A 129 3.07 10.41 -6.31
N ARG A 130 3.01 9.76 -7.48
CA ARG A 130 3.55 8.42 -7.66
C ARG A 130 5.06 8.39 -7.41
N GLN A 131 5.82 9.37 -7.90
CA GLN A 131 7.24 9.55 -7.61
C GLN A 131 7.49 9.80 -6.14
N LEU A 132 6.74 10.72 -5.52
CA LEU A 132 6.85 11.01 -4.09
C LEU A 132 6.76 9.71 -3.25
N PHE A 133 5.78 8.87 -3.55
CA PHE A 133 5.65 7.55 -2.92
C PHE A 133 6.70 6.53 -3.39
N SER A 134 7.40 6.74 -4.50
CA SER A 134 8.53 5.90 -4.93
C SER A 134 9.74 6.05 -4.00
N PHE A 135 9.98 7.28 -3.55
CA PHE A 135 10.97 7.60 -2.53
C PHE A 135 10.59 7.04 -1.13
N SER A 136 9.40 6.44 -0.99
CA SER A 136 8.89 5.88 0.28
C SER A 136 9.73 4.76 0.89
N THR A 137 10.74 4.21 0.19
CA THR A 137 11.70 3.28 0.81
C THR A 137 12.46 3.90 1.98
N SER A 138 12.61 5.23 2.01
CA SER A 138 13.24 5.99 3.10
C SER A 138 12.25 6.60 4.09
N TRP A 139 10.94 6.42 3.88
CA TRP A 139 9.92 7.00 4.75
C TRP A 139 9.76 6.16 6.02
N ASP A 140 10.18 6.74 7.15
CA ASP A 140 9.84 6.23 8.47
C ASP A 140 8.35 6.50 8.79
N ARG A 141 7.82 5.87 9.85
CA ARG A 141 6.44 6.07 10.30
C ARG A 141 6.12 7.57 10.47
N ASN A 142 7.06 8.35 10.99
CA ASN A 142 6.90 9.79 11.17
C ASN A 142 6.63 10.55 9.85
N CYS A 143 7.26 10.17 8.75
CA CYS A 143 7.05 10.82 7.46
C CYS A 143 5.64 10.53 6.93
N ARG A 144 5.13 9.32 7.16
CA ARG A 144 3.78 8.92 6.76
C ARG A 144 2.71 9.62 7.59
N ASP A 145 2.92 9.72 8.89
CA ASP A 145 2.05 10.48 9.81
C ASP A 145 2.01 11.95 9.41
N TYR A 146 3.17 12.53 9.09
CA TYR A 146 3.22 13.92 8.64
C TYR A 146 2.53 14.12 7.29
N LEU A 147 2.73 13.22 6.32
CA LEU A 147 1.98 13.26 5.06
C LEU A 147 0.47 13.19 5.29
N TYR A 148 0.02 12.35 6.23
CA TYR A 148 -1.40 12.26 6.58
C TYR A 148 -1.94 13.57 7.16
N GLU A 149 -1.21 14.19 8.08
CA GLU A 149 -1.54 15.50 8.64
C GLU A 149 -1.63 16.56 7.54
N VAL A 150 -0.62 16.63 6.67
CA VAL A 150 -0.60 17.56 5.52
C VAL A 150 -1.78 17.31 4.57
N LEU A 151 -2.10 16.05 4.27
CA LEU A 151 -3.26 15.71 3.45
C LEU A 151 -4.58 16.11 4.11
N LYS A 152 -4.67 15.99 5.44
CA LYS A 152 -5.84 16.40 6.22
C LYS A 152 -5.99 17.92 6.28
N GLU A 153 -4.88 18.67 6.34
CA GLU A 153 -4.89 20.13 6.25
C GLU A 153 -5.27 20.61 4.85
N THR A 154 -4.69 19.99 3.81
CA THR A 154 -4.83 20.47 2.42
C THR A 154 -6.13 20.00 1.79
N HIS A 155 -6.54 18.75 2.05
CA HIS A 155 -7.73 18.12 1.49
C HIS A 155 -8.53 17.36 2.58
N PRO A 156 -9.10 18.06 3.58
CA PRO A 156 -9.86 17.43 4.66
C PRO A 156 -11.06 16.61 4.14
N HIS A 157 -11.73 17.10 3.09
CA HIS A 157 -12.85 16.41 2.46
C HIS A 157 -12.42 15.09 1.82
N LEU A 158 -11.27 15.07 1.13
CA LEU A 158 -10.73 13.85 0.53
C LEU A 158 -10.44 12.80 1.61
N MET A 159 -9.79 13.20 2.70
CA MET A 159 -9.45 12.28 3.79
C MET A 159 -10.71 11.70 4.45
N ASN A 160 -11.71 12.54 4.70
CA ASN A 160 -13.00 12.09 5.23
C ASN A 160 -13.73 11.16 4.27
N GLU A 161 -13.75 11.46 2.97
CA GLU A 161 -14.35 10.59 1.95
C GLU A 161 -13.67 9.22 1.93
N ILE A 162 -12.35 9.19 1.84
CA ILE A 162 -11.56 7.95 1.81
C ILE A 162 -11.83 7.12 3.08
N GLN A 163 -11.86 7.77 4.25
CA GLN A 163 -12.15 7.12 5.53
C GLN A 163 -13.58 6.59 5.61
N ASN A 164 -14.56 7.30 5.05
CA ASN A 164 -15.97 6.88 5.07
C ASN A 164 -16.25 5.75 4.07
N THR A 165 -15.57 5.76 2.91
CA THR A 165 -15.69 4.70 1.90
C THR A 165 -15.20 3.35 2.42
N GLN A 166 -14.28 3.33 3.39
CA GLN A 166 -13.81 2.12 4.08
C GLN A 166 -14.79 1.57 5.12
N LYS A 167 -15.77 2.35 5.60
CA LYS A 167 -16.75 1.89 6.58
C LYS A 167 -17.94 1.14 5.96
N HIS A 168 -18.07 1.18 4.62
CA HIS A 168 -19.21 0.64 3.88
C HIS A 168 -18.86 -0.56 2.97
N GLN A 169 -17.66 -1.12 3.09
CA GLN A 169 -17.24 -2.38 2.46
C GLN A 169 -17.03 -3.44 3.52
#